data_AF-F2CYY6-F1
#
_entry.id   AF-F2CYY6-F1
#
_cell.length_a   1.000
_cell.length_b   1.000
_cell.length_c   1.000
_cell.angle_alpha   90.00
_cell.angle_beta   90.00
_cell.angle_gamma   90.00
#
_symmetry.space_group_name_H-M   'P 1'
#
loop_
_entity.id
_entity.type
_entity.pdbx_description
1 polymer ?
#
loop_
_entity_poly.entity_id
_entity_poly.type
_entity_poly.pdbx_seq_one_letter_code
_entity_poly.pdbx_strand_id
1 'polypeptide(L)'
;CCLPDFGGDNRAGISRTLHWISAISNRQADIVGLTCRVGRAVPGSANLLQDLVKAGGSLLLIGPLGVWKTIVIREIARMLADDYDKRVMIVDTSNEIAGDGDIPHPGIGNARRLQVPDQEMQHKVCSIEFNTLLPCEVCTIVYVCIVLLTSLLLGIDTHA
;
A
#
# COMPACT_ATOMS: atom_id res chain seq x y z
N CYS A 1 5.69 -26.07 -0.14
CA CYS A 1 5.11 -24.71 -0.07
C CYS A 1 4.78 -24.43 1.39
N CYS A 2 5.71 -23.82 2.12
CA CYS A 2 5.52 -23.50 3.53
C CYS A 2 4.51 -22.35 3.62
N LEU A 3 3.44 -22.51 4.40
CA LEU A 3 2.55 -21.38 4.69
C LEU A 3 3.36 -20.34 5.47
N PRO A 4 3.29 -19.04 5.12
CA PRO A 4 3.94 -18.00 5.88
C PRO A 4 3.36 -17.96 7.31
N ASP A 5 4.19 -17.56 8.29
CA ASP A 5 3.76 -17.42 9.68
C ASP A 5 2.62 -16.39 9.75
N PHE A 6 1.51 -16.80 10.37
CA PHE A 6 0.37 -15.92 10.59
C PHE A 6 0.73 -14.90 11.68
N GLY A 7 0.59 -13.61 11.35
CA GLY A 7 0.79 -12.51 12.29
C GLY A 7 -0.28 -12.45 13.37
N GLY A 8 -0.19 -11.45 14.25
CA GLY A 8 -1.11 -11.27 15.38
C GLY A 8 -2.59 -11.08 15.00
N ASP A 9 -2.88 -10.82 13.72
CA ASP A 9 -4.23 -10.67 13.17
C ASP A 9 -4.73 -11.94 12.41
N ASN A 10 -4.03 -13.07 12.56
CA ASN A 10 -4.26 -14.32 11.80
C ASN A 10 -4.18 -14.12 10.28
N ARG A 11 -3.46 -13.11 9.80
CA ARG A 11 -3.19 -12.89 8.38
C ARG A 11 -1.73 -13.15 8.06
N ALA A 12 -1.50 -13.64 6.85
CA ALA A 12 -0.17 -13.80 6.29
C ALA A 12 -0.22 -13.41 4.82
N GLY A 13 0.61 -12.45 4.41
CA GLY A 13 0.82 -12.17 3.00
C GLY A 13 1.81 -13.15 2.38
N ILE A 14 1.65 -13.40 1.09
CA ILE A 14 2.63 -14.18 0.33
C ILE A 14 3.65 -13.20 -0.23
N SER A 15 4.89 -13.32 0.22
CA SER A 15 5.97 -12.42 -0.17
C SER A 15 6.07 -12.24 -1.69
N ARG A 16 6.33 -11.02 -2.13
CA ARG A 16 6.41 -10.61 -3.54
C ARG A 16 5.10 -10.75 -4.33
N THR A 17 3.98 -11.08 -3.68
CA THR A 17 2.64 -11.06 -4.28
C THR A 17 1.77 -10.02 -3.57
N LEU A 18 0.59 -9.77 -4.14
CA LEU A 18 -0.47 -8.97 -3.48
C LEU A 18 -1.49 -9.86 -2.78
N HIS A 19 -1.21 -11.16 -2.67
CA HIS A 19 -2.13 -12.12 -2.10
C HIS A 19 -1.91 -12.20 -0.59
N TRP A 20 -3.01 -12.35 0.13
CA TRP A 20 -2.98 -12.59 1.56
C TRP A 20 -3.97 -13.68 1.94
N ILE A 21 -3.58 -14.45 2.94
CA ILE A 21 -4.33 -15.57 3.48
C ILE A 21 -4.72 -15.19 4.91
N SER A 22 -5.98 -15.38 5.24
CA SER A 22 -6.48 -15.33 6.62
C SER A 22 -6.79 -16.72 7.11
N ALA A 23 -6.28 -17.06 8.28
CA ALA A 23 -6.66 -18.27 8.99
C ALA A 23 -7.90 -18.03 9.85
N ILE A 24 -8.81 -19.00 9.81
CA ILE A 24 -9.90 -19.12 10.78
C ILE A 24 -9.43 -20.14 11.81
N SER A 25 -9.31 -19.71 13.06
CA SER A 25 -8.83 -20.54 14.16
C SER A 25 -9.95 -20.86 15.14
N ASN A 26 -9.94 -22.06 15.73
CA ASN A 26 -10.85 -22.44 16.81
C ASN A 26 -10.43 -21.78 18.15
N ARG A 27 -11.17 -22.04 19.23
CA ARG A 27 -10.84 -21.52 20.58
C ARG A 27 -9.53 -22.06 21.15
N GLN A 28 -9.01 -23.15 20.58
CA GLN A 28 -7.75 -23.79 20.91
C GLN A 28 -6.59 -23.27 20.05
N ALA A 29 -6.83 -22.26 19.21
CA ALA A 29 -5.88 -21.68 18.24
C ALA A 29 -5.46 -22.62 17.10
N ASP A 30 -6.15 -23.75 16.90
CA ASP A 30 -5.94 -24.60 15.72
C ASP A 30 -6.59 -23.98 14.49
N ILE A 31 -5.88 -23.99 13.37
CA ILE A 31 -6.38 -23.51 12.08
C ILE A 31 -7.43 -24.50 11.56
N VAL A 32 -8.68 -24.06 11.45
CA VAL A 32 -9.82 -24.85 10.95
C VAL A 32 -10.27 -24.43 9.54
N GLY A 33 -9.75 -23.31 9.02
CA GLY A 33 -10.06 -22.85 7.67
C GLY A 33 -9.10 -21.76 7.18
N LEU A 34 -9.03 -21.59 5.86
CA LEU A 34 -8.23 -20.55 5.20
C LEU A 34 -9.08 -19.78 4.20
N THR A 35 -8.98 -18.46 4.21
CA THR A 35 -9.53 -17.58 3.16
C THR A 35 -8.39 -16.88 2.45
N CYS A 36 -8.29 -17.01 1.14
CA CYS A 36 -7.28 -16.32 0.33
C CYS A 36 -7.91 -15.16 -0.45
N ARG A 37 -7.30 -13.98 -0.35
CA ARG A 37 -7.64 -12.84 -1.19
C ARG A 37 -6.56 -12.65 -2.24
N VAL A 38 -6.98 -12.67 -3.50
CA VAL A 38 -6.07 -12.58 -4.65
C VAL A 38 -5.93 -11.11 -5.07
N GLY A 39 -4.94 -10.41 -4.54
CA GLY A 39 -4.58 -9.07 -5.06
C GLY A 39 -4.02 -9.13 -6.47
N ARG A 40 -4.31 -8.12 -7.31
CA ARG A 40 -3.82 -8.01 -8.68
C ARG A 40 -3.17 -6.65 -8.92
N ALA A 41 -2.12 -6.63 -9.72
CA ALA A 41 -1.57 -5.42 -10.33
C ALA A 41 -2.03 -5.38 -11.78
N VAL A 42 -2.66 -4.27 -12.19
CA VAL A 42 -3.21 -4.09 -13.54
C VAL A 42 -2.51 -2.89 -14.18
N PRO A 43 -1.54 -3.13 -15.07
CA PRO A 43 -0.84 -2.05 -15.76
C PRO A 43 -1.81 -1.28 -16.68
N GLY A 44 -1.54 0.00 -16.88
CA GLY A 44 -2.39 0.89 -17.70
C GLY A 44 -3.68 1.36 -17.02
N SER A 45 -3.94 0.95 -15.77
CA SER A 45 -5.12 1.37 -15.00
C SER A 45 -5.15 2.88 -14.68
N ALA A 46 -4.00 3.55 -14.70
CA ALA A 46 -3.88 4.99 -14.47
C ALA A 46 -3.67 5.81 -15.77
N ASN A 47 -3.87 5.23 -16.95
CA ASN A 47 -3.64 5.94 -18.23
C ASN A 47 -4.49 7.21 -18.37
N LEU A 48 -5.73 7.18 -17.86
CA LEU A 48 -6.63 8.32 -17.88
C LEU A 48 -6.18 9.47 -16.94
N LEU A 49 -5.25 9.21 -16.03
CA LEU A 49 -4.72 10.18 -15.07
C LEU A 49 -3.30 10.65 -15.45
N GLN A 50 -2.77 10.24 -16.61
CA GLN A 50 -1.41 10.56 -17.04
C GLN A 50 -1.15 12.07 -17.10
N ASP A 51 -2.13 12.83 -17.58
CA ASP A 51 -2.08 14.29 -17.67
C ASP A 51 -1.97 14.94 -16.28
N LEU A 52 -2.77 14.48 -15.32
CA LEU A 52 -2.73 14.94 -13.92
C LEU A 52 -1.41 14.57 -13.24
N VAL A 53 -0.94 13.34 -13.46
CA VAL A 53 0.35 12.87 -12.92
C VAL A 53 1.51 13.68 -13.51
N LYS A 54 1.45 13.99 -14.81
CA LYS A 54 2.45 14.81 -15.51
C LYS A 54 2.44 16.26 -15.04
N ALA A 55 1.26 16.81 -14.70
CA ALA A 55 1.14 18.14 -14.12
C ALA A 55 1.88 18.29 -12.78
N GLY A 56 2.20 17.17 -12.09
CA GLY A 56 3.09 17.15 -10.93
C GLY A 56 2.48 17.68 -9.64
N GLY A 57 1.16 17.89 -9.61
CA GLY A 57 0.42 18.27 -8.41
C GLY A 57 0.14 17.10 -7.47
N SER A 58 -0.35 17.42 -6.27
CA SER A 58 -0.80 16.41 -5.30
C SER A 58 -2.17 15.85 -5.71
N LEU A 59 -2.30 14.51 -5.73
CA LEU A 59 -3.54 13.81 -6.05
C LEU A 59 -4.07 13.07 -4.81
N LEU A 60 -5.37 13.24 -4.53
CA LEU A 60 -6.08 12.49 -3.49
C LEU A 60 -7.20 11.66 -4.13
N LEU A 61 -7.15 10.34 -3.92
CA LEU A 61 -8.14 9.39 -4.45
C LEU A 61 -9.17 9.02 -3.37
N ILE A 62 -10.39 9.50 -3.51
CA ILE A 62 -11.52 9.26 -2.58
C ILE A 62 -12.56 8.36 -3.26
N GLY A 63 -13.27 7.55 -2.47
CA GLY A 63 -14.31 6.65 -2.95
C GLY A 63 -14.71 5.57 -1.92
N PRO A 64 -15.63 4.68 -2.27
CA PRO A 64 -15.97 3.52 -1.44
C PRO A 64 -14.80 2.54 -1.26
N LEU A 65 -14.87 1.69 -0.24
CA LEU A 65 -13.97 0.53 -0.09
C LEU A 65 -14.17 -0.45 -1.26
N GLY A 66 -13.09 -1.12 -1.67
CA GLY A 66 -13.12 -2.07 -2.79
C GLY A 66 -13.17 -1.43 -4.18
N VAL A 67 -13.19 -0.11 -4.28
CA VAL A 67 -12.97 0.61 -5.54
C VAL A 67 -11.47 0.66 -5.83
N TRP A 68 -11.11 0.59 -7.11
CA TRP A 68 -9.77 0.45 -7.71
C TRP A 68 -8.66 1.43 -7.26
N LYS A 69 -8.87 2.23 -6.21
CA LYS A 69 -7.93 3.21 -5.65
C LYS A 69 -6.52 2.65 -5.48
N THR A 70 -6.36 1.54 -4.75
CA THR A 70 -5.04 0.97 -4.47
C THR A 70 -4.36 0.45 -5.75
N ILE A 71 -5.15 -0.01 -6.73
CA ILE A 71 -4.64 -0.44 -8.04
C ILE A 71 -4.12 0.78 -8.82
N VAL A 72 -4.88 1.88 -8.82
CA VAL A 72 -4.50 3.13 -9.48
C VAL A 72 -3.27 3.76 -8.81
N ILE A 73 -3.22 3.82 -7.48
CA ILE A 73 -2.06 4.36 -6.75
C ILE A 73 -0.78 3.60 -7.10
N ARG A 74 -0.86 2.27 -7.12
CA ARG A 74 0.27 1.40 -7.49
C ARG A 74 0.77 1.71 -8.91
N GLU A 75 -0.15 1.85 -9.86
CA GLU A 75 0.20 2.16 -11.24
C GLU A 75 0.76 3.57 -11.41
N ILE A 76 0.24 4.57 -10.67
CA ILE A 76 0.81 5.92 -10.66
C ILE A 76 2.24 5.90 -10.13
N ALA A 77 2.50 5.16 -9.05
CA ALA A 77 3.85 5.05 -8.50
C ALA A 77 4.82 4.41 -9.49
N ARG A 78 4.41 3.31 -10.15
CA ARG A 78 5.17 2.66 -11.22
C ARG A 78 5.45 3.63 -12.37
N MET A 79 4.43 4.32 -12.86
CA MET A 79 4.54 5.27 -13.97
C MET A 79 5.49 6.43 -13.63
N LEU A 80 5.40 6.99 -12.43
CA LEU A 80 6.32 8.02 -11.96
C LEU A 80 7.77 7.52 -11.87
N ALA A 81 7.98 6.30 -11.39
CA ALA A 81 9.31 5.73 -11.21
C ALA A 81 9.95 5.26 -12.52
N ASP A 82 9.21 4.53 -13.35
CA ASP A 82 9.74 3.87 -14.55
C ASP A 82 9.58 4.73 -15.81
N ASP A 83 8.42 5.35 -16.00
CA ASP A 83 8.10 6.05 -17.26
C ASP A 83 8.60 7.51 -17.20
N TYR A 84 8.60 8.13 -16.01
CA TYR A 84 9.06 9.51 -15.79
C TYR A 84 10.41 9.62 -15.07
N ASP A 85 11.06 8.50 -14.75
CA ASP A 85 12.37 8.41 -14.08
C ASP A 85 12.48 9.28 -12.80
N LYS A 86 11.37 9.36 -12.04
CA LYS A 86 11.33 10.12 -10.79
C LYS A 86 11.71 9.25 -9.59
N ARG A 87 12.30 9.90 -8.58
CA ARG A 87 12.50 9.26 -7.27
C ARG A 87 11.17 9.20 -6.52
N VAL A 88 10.54 8.02 -6.53
CA VAL A 88 9.27 7.76 -5.85
C VAL A 88 9.51 6.99 -4.56
N MET A 89 8.88 7.47 -3.49
CA MET A 89 8.83 6.79 -2.20
C MET A 89 7.37 6.53 -1.82
N ILE A 90 7.05 5.26 -1.58
CA ILE A 90 5.74 4.80 -1.12
C ILE A 90 5.81 4.58 0.37
N VAL A 91 4.95 5.27 1.10
CA VAL A 91 4.80 5.07 2.55
C VAL A 91 3.61 4.16 2.76
N ASP A 92 3.88 2.91 3.14
CA ASP A 92 2.88 1.85 3.25
C ASP A 92 2.77 1.41 4.72
N THR A 93 1.62 1.71 5.34
CA THR A 93 1.31 1.34 6.73
C THR A 93 0.63 -0.02 6.83
N SER A 94 -0.09 -0.44 5.79
CA SER A 94 -0.94 -1.64 5.80
C SER A 94 -0.46 -2.74 4.84
N ASN A 95 0.68 -2.52 4.18
CA ASN A 95 1.23 -3.38 3.11
C ASN A 95 0.25 -3.59 1.93
N GLU A 96 -0.71 -2.67 1.73
CA GLU A 96 -1.74 -2.79 0.68
C GLU A 96 -1.21 -2.37 -0.70
N ILE A 97 -0.28 -1.40 -0.76
CA ILE A 97 0.23 -0.89 -2.04
C ILE A 97 1.31 -1.83 -2.56
N ALA A 98 2.34 -2.06 -1.77
CA ALA A 98 3.54 -2.73 -2.24
C ALA A 98 3.61 -4.20 -1.83
N GLY A 99 2.55 -4.73 -1.21
CA GLY A 99 2.47 -6.14 -0.82
C GLY A 99 3.30 -6.44 0.43
N ASP A 100 3.26 -7.71 0.85
CA ASP A 100 3.85 -8.17 2.11
C ASP A 100 5.28 -8.73 1.93
N GLY A 101 6.01 -8.85 3.04
CA GLY A 101 7.42 -9.24 3.12
C GLY A 101 8.39 -8.11 2.78
N ASP A 102 9.70 -8.34 2.90
CA ASP A 102 10.74 -7.30 2.79
C ASP A 102 10.94 -6.75 1.37
N ILE A 103 10.64 -7.58 0.37
CA ILE A 103 10.83 -7.25 -1.05
C ILE A 103 9.49 -6.76 -1.61
N PRO A 104 9.41 -5.50 -2.08
CA PRO A 104 8.16 -4.96 -2.60
C PRO A 104 7.72 -5.66 -3.89
N HIS A 105 6.42 -5.67 -4.11
CA HIS A 105 5.78 -6.23 -5.29
C HIS A 105 6.22 -5.46 -6.56
N PRO A 106 6.58 -6.13 -7.67
CA PRO A 106 7.11 -5.48 -8.88
C PRO A 106 6.13 -4.47 -9.53
N GLY A 107 4.86 -4.55 -9.18
CA GLY A 107 3.83 -3.62 -9.65
C GLY A 107 4.04 -2.15 -9.25
N ILE A 108 4.98 -1.83 -8.35
CA ILE A 108 5.36 -0.43 -8.05
C ILE A 108 6.55 0.07 -8.91
N GLY A 109 7.10 -0.76 -9.80
CA GLY A 109 8.28 -0.41 -10.60
C GLY A 109 9.53 -0.20 -9.74
N ASN A 110 10.35 0.77 -10.11
CA ASN A 110 11.54 1.19 -9.36
C ASN A 110 11.24 2.06 -8.13
N ALA A 111 9.96 2.27 -7.77
CA ALA A 111 9.60 2.99 -6.57
C ALA A 111 10.09 2.27 -5.31
N ARG A 112 10.53 3.03 -4.31
CA ARG A 112 10.98 2.48 -3.03
C ARG A 112 9.82 2.42 -2.05
N ARG A 113 9.82 1.42 -1.17
CA ARG A 113 8.81 1.28 -0.11
C ARG A 113 9.44 1.55 1.25
N LEU A 114 8.77 2.41 2.02
CA LEU A 114 8.96 2.61 3.44
C LEU A 114 7.81 1.94 4.18
N GLN A 115 8.11 0.90 4.97
CA GLN A 115 7.14 0.27 5.85
C GLN A 115 7.08 1.02 7.18
N VAL A 116 5.89 1.46 7.54
CA VAL A 116 5.66 2.17 8.80
C VAL A 116 4.88 1.24 9.74
N PRO A 117 5.45 0.85 10.89
CA PRO A 117 4.82 -0.11 11.80
C PRO A 117 3.59 0.45 12.53
N ASP A 118 3.51 1.77 12.72
CA ASP A 118 2.40 2.43 13.39
C ASP A 118 2.04 3.74 12.68
N GLN A 119 0.75 4.00 12.51
CA GLN A 119 0.26 5.19 11.86
C GLN A 119 0.63 6.49 12.58
N GLU A 120 0.72 6.49 13.91
CA GLU A 120 1.17 7.66 14.68
C GLU A 120 2.65 7.98 14.42
N MET A 121 3.43 6.99 13.98
CA MET A 121 4.84 7.13 13.64
C MET A 121 5.06 7.63 12.22
N GLN A 122 4.01 7.72 11.39
CA GLN A 122 4.10 8.14 9.99
C GLN A 122 4.79 9.51 9.83
N HIS A 123 4.43 10.49 10.67
CA HIS A 123 5.06 11.82 10.62
C HIS A 123 6.56 11.76 10.95
N LYS A 124 6.96 10.98 11.94
CA LYS A 124 8.36 10.87 12.37
C LYS A 124 9.21 10.12 11.35
N VAL A 125 8.71 9.00 10.84
CA VAL A 125 9.41 8.14 9.88
C VAL A 125 9.60 8.88 8.56
N CYS A 126 8.59 9.61 8.08
CA CYS A 126 8.74 10.46 6.91
C CYS A 126 9.76 11.59 7.13
N SER A 127 9.77 12.25 8.29
CA SER A 127 10.77 13.30 8.58
C SER A 127 12.21 12.76 8.65
N ILE A 128 12.41 11.55 9.17
CA ILE A 128 13.74 10.94 9.28
C ILE A 128 14.24 10.51 7.91
N GLU A 129 13.44 9.79 7.12
CA GLU A 129 13.89 9.33 5.80
C GLU A 129 14.06 10.45 4.78
N PHE A 130 13.18 11.46 4.81
CA PHE A 130 13.30 12.63 3.91
C PHE A 130 14.63 13.35 4.09
N ASN A 131 15.12 13.47 5.33
CA ASN A 131 16.37 14.17 5.63
C ASN A 131 17.64 13.31 5.48
N THR A 132 17.52 11.98 5.48
CA THR A 132 18.69 11.07 5.53
C THR A 132 18.92 10.27 4.25
N LEU A 133 17.86 9.93 3.48
CA LEU A 133 17.96 9.04 2.32
C LEU A 133 17.64 9.71 0.98
N LEU A 134 17.20 10.97 1.00
CA LEU A 134 16.78 11.71 -0.19
C LEU A 134 17.36 13.13 -0.21
N PRO A 135 18.64 13.32 -0.56
CA PRO A 135 19.09 14.65 -0.93
C PRO A 135 18.34 15.09 -2.21
N CYS A 136 17.80 16.31 -2.18
CA CYS A 136 17.32 17.09 -3.33
C CYS A 136 15.86 16.86 -3.82
N GLU A 137 15.04 17.88 -3.55
CA GLU A 137 14.10 18.62 -4.42
C GLU A 137 12.93 17.93 -5.16
N VAL A 138 12.88 16.60 -5.36
CA VAL A 138 11.80 16.00 -6.19
C VAL A 138 11.36 14.61 -5.70
N CYS A 139 11.07 14.45 -4.40
CA CYS A 139 10.46 13.20 -3.93
C CYS A 139 8.93 13.26 -4.08
N THR A 140 8.37 12.50 -5.03
CA THR A 140 6.92 12.28 -5.06
C THR A 140 6.59 11.22 -4.02
N ILE A 141 5.97 11.64 -2.91
CA ILE A 141 5.54 10.75 -1.84
C ILE A 141 4.12 10.27 -2.15
N VAL A 142 3.96 8.95 -2.19
CA VAL A 142 2.67 8.31 -2.39
C VAL A 142 2.21 7.75 -1.05
N TYR A 143 1.17 8.36 -0.47
CA TYR A 143 0.56 7.91 0.78
C TYR A 143 -0.68 7.08 0.54
N VAL A 144 -0.86 6.04 1.38
CA VAL A 144 -2.18 5.47 1.63
C VAL A 144 -2.96 6.40 2.56
N CYS A 145 -3.74 7.34 2.00
CA CYS A 145 -4.85 7.97 2.73
C CYS A 145 -6.18 7.25 2.45
N ILE A 146 -6.14 5.95 2.12
CA ILE A 146 -7.35 5.21 1.70
C ILE A 146 -8.28 4.87 2.88
N VAL A 147 -7.80 4.84 4.13
CA VAL A 147 -8.59 4.28 5.23
C VAL A 147 -9.18 5.32 6.18
N LEU A 148 -8.51 6.46 6.42
CA LEU A 148 -8.96 7.37 7.50
C LEU A 148 -9.93 8.47 7.09
N LEU A 149 -9.95 8.90 5.83
CA LEU A 149 -10.91 9.93 5.43
C LEU A 149 -12.33 9.38 5.32
N THR A 150 -12.51 8.11 4.96
CA THR A 150 -13.86 7.51 4.88
C THR A 150 -14.48 7.33 6.26
N SER A 151 -13.74 6.90 7.29
CA SER A 151 -14.29 6.78 8.64
C SER A 151 -14.62 8.14 9.26
N LEU A 152 -13.80 9.17 8.96
CA LEU A 152 -14.02 10.53 9.47
C LEU A 152 -15.10 11.32 8.70
N LEU A 153 -15.33 11.04 7.40
CA LEU A 153 -16.34 11.72 6.58
C LEU A 153 -17.69 10.97 6.48
N LEU A 154 -17.75 9.66 6.75
CA LEU A 154 -19.01 8.88 6.67
C LEU A 154 -19.63 8.55 8.03
N GLY A 155 -19.02 8.93 9.16
CA GLY A 155 -19.64 8.77 10.49
C GLY A 155 -20.05 7.33 10.81
N ILE A 156 -19.29 6.33 10.36
CA ILE A 156 -19.51 4.93 10.72
C ILE A 156 -18.58 4.64 11.90
N ASP A 157 -19.15 4.62 13.11
CA ASP A 157 -18.50 4.12 14.31
C ASP A 157 -17.94 2.72 14.05
N THR A 158 -16.62 2.56 14.14
CA THR A 158 -15.95 1.24 14.12
C THR A 158 -15.92 0.58 15.50
N HIS A 159 -16.88 0.91 16.38
CA HIS A 159 -17.14 0.18 17.62
C HIS A 159 -18.44 -0.61 17.48
N ALA A 160 -18.34 -1.80 16.88
CA ALA A 160 -19.28 -2.91 17.03
C ALA A 160 -18.51 -4.22 16.89
#